data_AF-A0A8T7C5K2-F1
#
_entry.id   AF-A0A8T7C5K2-F1
#
_cell.length_a   1.000
_cell.length_b   1.000
_cell.length_c   1.000
_cell.angle_alpha   90.00
_cell.angle_beta   90.00
_cell.angle_gamma   90.00
#
_symmetry.space_group_name_H-M   'P 1'
#
loop_
_entity.id
_entity.type
_entity.pdbx_description
1 polymer ?
#
loop_
_entity_poly.entity_id
_entity_poly.type
_entity_poly.pdbx_seq_one_letter_code
_entity_poly.pdbx_strand_id
1 'polypeptide(L)'
;MNEPAMFSQRDEVDFVIVGSGAAGGVLARELAVAGFNIVVLEQGPYRRSADFKHDEVGVFIQNELGGGASDPQTFRHSDSETASVQLNPPAALYARSVGGSSTHYSGNFWRLRPVDFKEHSLLGDIPGTGFADWPVTYEEMEPYYTRVDWEIGVSGAPGPFDPPRSRPYPMPPLPRKSSGVLFDKGAKKIGLTTQPAPKAILSAPHNGRAACIHCGFCLAFGCEVGAKSSTLVTMIPEAEATGRCEIRADSTVARLVTNSGGRVSEVVYYDKTGQERSQKAKAVILAANGVETPRLLFMSESAAHPDGLANSSGLVGKYLMFNDHSV
;
A
#
# COMPACT_ATOMS: atom_id res chain seq x y z
N MET A 1 10.00 -13.77 -22.91
CA MET A 1 9.04 -13.03 -22.07
C MET A 1 7.81 -12.82 -22.93
N ASN A 2 6.63 -13.20 -22.46
CA ASN A 2 5.40 -12.89 -23.17
C ASN A 2 5.22 -11.36 -23.18
N GLU A 3 4.66 -10.81 -24.26
CA GLU A 3 4.27 -9.40 -24.25
C GLU A 3 3.27 -9.17 -23.11
N PRO A 4 3.36 -8.04 -22.38
CA PRO A 4 2.41 -7.73 -21.33
C PRO A 4 1.00 -7.68 -21.93
N ALA A 5 0.02 -8.13 -21.15
CA ALA A 5 -1.37 -8.06 -21.57
C ALA A 5 -1.74 -6.60 -21.86
N MET A 6 -2.40 -6.37 -22.98
CA MET A 6 -2.97 -5.07 -23.33
C MET A 6 -4.45 -5.25 -23.62
N PHE A 7 -5.28 -4.72 -22.74
CA PHE A 7 -6.73 -4.75 -22.91
C PHE A 7 -7.19 -3.47 -23.59
N SER A 8 -8.11 -3.63 -24.54
CA SER A 8 -8.79 -2.52 -25.17
C SER A 8 -9.57 -1.73 -24.12
N GLN A 9 -9.48 -0.40 -24.17
CA GLN A 9 -10.31 0.50 -23.36
C GLN A 9 -11.82 0.33 -23.63
N ARG A 10 -12.19 -0.24 -24.78
CA ARG A 10 -13.59 -0.47 -25.17
C ARG A 10 -14.17 -1.75 -24.60
N ASP A 11 -13.33 -2.72 -24.25
CA ASP A 11 -13.76 -4.04 -23.83
C ASP A 11 -13.95 -4.07 -22.31
N GLU A 12 -14.97 -4.79 -21.86
CA GLU A 12 -15.21 -4.99 -20.43
C GLU A 12 -14.22 -6.03 -19.88
N VAL A 13 -13.47 -5.65 -18.84
CA VAL A 13 -12.59 -6.57 -18.09
C VAL A 13 -13.30 -7.10 -16.86
N ASP A 14 -12.78 -8.18 -16.27
CA ASP A 14 -13.39 -8.76 -15.07
C ASP A 14 -13.22 -7.81 -13.87
N PHE A 15 -12.03 -7.24 -13.70
CA PHE A 15 -11.73 -6.31 -12.61
C PHE A 15 -10.91 -5.12 -13.09
N VAL A 16 -11.26 -3.93 -12.58
CA VAL A 16 -10.32 -2.80 -12.53
C VAL A 16 -9.87 -2.61 -11.08
N ILE A 17 -8.56 -2.55 -10.86
CA ILE A 17 -7.97 -2.22 -9.56
C ILE A 17 -7.40 -0.81 -9.63
N VAL A 18 -7.86 0.08 -8.75
CA VAL A 18 -7.38 1.47 -8.66
C VAL A 18 -6.26 1.54 -7.63
N GLY A 19 -5.02 1.70 -8.10
CA GLY A 19 -3.81 1.74 -7.28
C GLY A 19 -3.09 0.38 -7.24
N SER A 20 -1.77 0.41 -7.44
CA SER A 20 -0.91 -0.78 -7.51
C SER A 20 -0.08 -1.04 -6.25
N GLY A 21 -0.48 -0.40 -5.13
CA GLY A 21 0.19 -0.48 -3.84
C GLY A 21 0.21 -1.88 -3.21
N ALA A 22 0.52 -1.95 -1.91
CA ALA A 22 0.59 -3.21 -1.17
C ALA A 22 -0.69 -4.06 -1.30
N ALA A 23 -1.87 -3.45 -1.26
CA ALA A 23 -3.15 -4.15 -1.45
C ALA A 23 -3.40 -4.48 -2.93
N GLY A 24 -3.29 -3.48 -3.81
CA GLY A 24 -3.64 -3.62 -5.23
C GLY A 24 -2.77 -4.65 -5.95
N GLY A 25 -1.46 -4.69 -5.68
CA GLY A 25 -0.57 -5.67 -6.29
C GLY A 25 -0.82 -7.11 -5.82
N VAL A 26 -1.17 -7.31 -4.54
CA VAL A 26 -1.56 -8.65 -4.04
C VAL A 26 -2.84 -9.12 -4.72
N LEU A 27 -3.86 -8.27 -4.78
CA LEU A 27 -5.13 -8.58 -5.44
C LEU A 27 -4.97 -8.85 -6.94
N ALA A 28 -4.15 -8.06 -7.62
CA ALA A 28 -3.83 -8.25 -9.03
C ALA A 28 -3.26 -9.65 -9.27
N ARG A 29 -2.31 -10.10 -8.45
CA ARG A 29 -1.76 -11.46 -8.53
C ARG A 29 -2.83 -12.52 -8.28
N GLU A 30 -3.55 -12.45 -7.16
CA GLU A 30 -4.52 -13.49 -6.79
C GLU A 30 -5.59 -13.67 -7.88
N LEU A 31 -6.13 -12.55 -8.38
CA LEU A 31 -7.18 -12.58 -9.40
C LEU A 31 -6.62 -13.04 -10.76
N ALA A 32 -5.41 -12.61 -11.14
CA ALA A 32 -4.82 -12.99 -12.42
C ALA A 32 -4.48 -14.49 -12.46
N VAL A 33 -3.93 -15.02 -11.37
CA VAL A 33 -3.65 -16.46 -11.19
C VAL A 33 -4.95 -17.27 -11.18
N ALA A 34 -6.03 -16.72 -10.63
CA ALA A 34 -7.36 -17.33 -10.69
C ALA A 34 -8.00 -17.30 -12.10
N GLY A 35 -7.38 -16.63 -13.07
CA GLY A 35 -7.80 -16.65 -14.48
C GLY A 35 -8.60 -15.44 -14.96
N PHE A 36 -8.72 -14.39 -14.13
CA PHE A 36 -9.47 -13.18 -14.48
C PHE A 36 -8.61 -12.18 -15.27
N ASN A 37 -9.25 -11.48 -16.22
CA ASN A 37 -8.63 -10.38 -16.96
C ASN A 37 -8.76 -9.08 -16.16
N ILE A 38 -7.62 -8.44 -15.88
CA ILE A 38 -7.53 -7.33 -14.92
C ILE A 38 -6.75 -6.17 -15.53
N VAL A 39 -7.24 -4.97 -15.30
CA VAL A 39 -6.50 -3.73 -15.53
C VAL A 39 -6.23 -3.06 -14.18
N VAL A 40 -4.96 -2.81 -13.88
CA VAL A 40 -4.54 -2.03 -12.71
C VAL A 40 -4.20 -0.62 -13.18
N LEU A 41 -4.93 0.38 -12.68
CA LEU A 41 -4.68 1.79 -12.98
C LEU A 41 -3.81 2.39 -11.87
N GLU A 42 -2.63 2.88 -12.24
CA GLU A 42 -1.67 3.49 -11.32
C GLU A 42 -1.34 4.91 -11.78
N GLN A 43 -1.48 5.89 -10.90
CA GLN A 43 -1.22 7.30 -11.24
C GLN A 43 0.26 7.59 -11.51
N GLY A 44 1.16 6.85 -10.87
CA GLY A 44 2.60 7.05 -11.01
C GLY A 44 3.25 6.19 -12.11
N PRO A 45 4.53 6.45 -12.39
CA PRO A 45 5.27 5.74 -13.43
C PRO A 45 5.62 4.30 -13.03
N TYR A 46 5.83 3.45 -14.05
CA TYR A 46 6.32 2.09 -13.88
C TYR A 46 7.85 2.03 -13.78
N ARG A 47 8.39 2.44 -12.63
CA ARG A 47 9.82 2.30 -12.31
C ARG A 47 10.21 0.84 -12.10
N ARG A 48 11.45 0.49 -12.44
CA ARG A 48 12.10 -0.79 -12.14
C ARG A 48 13.18 -0.58 -11.10
N SER A 49 13.69 -1.67 -10.52
CA SER A 49 14.75 -1.59 -9.50
C SER A 49 15.97 -0.78 -9.97
N ALA A 50 16.37 -0.93 -11.22
CA ALA A 50 17.49 -0.20 -11.81
C ALA A 50 17.29 1.33 -11.91
N ASP A 51 16.06 1.82 -11.80
CA ASP A 51 15.75 3.26 -11.84
C ASP A 51 15.94 3.94 -10.47
N PHE A 52 16.02 3.17 -9.39
CA PHE A 52 16.20 3.70 -8.05
C PHE A 52 17.66 4.05 -7.79
N LYS A 53 17.86 5.20 -7.14
CA LYS A 53 19.18 5.78 -6.85
C LYS A 53 19.24 6.21 -5.39
N HIS A 54 20.45 6.29 -4.86
CA HIS A 54 20.73 6.89 -3.54
C HIS A 54 20.86 8.43 -3.63
N ASP A 55 19.91 9.07 -4.33
CA ASP A 55 19.86 10.53 -4.45
C ASP A 55 18.94 11.12 -3.37
N GLU A 56 19.56 11.61 -2.30
CA GLU A 56 18.83 12.22 -1.18
C GLU A 56 18.13 13.53 -1.57
N VAL A 57 18.67 14.28 -2.54
CA VAL A 57 18.05 15.53 -3.00
C VAL A 57 16.78 15.21 -3.78
N GLY A 58 16.84 14.27 -4.72
CA GLY A 58 15.66 13.79 -5.45
C GLY A 58 14.57 13.23 -4.51
N VAL A 59 14.97 12.32 -3.61
CA VAL A 59 14.00 11.60 -2.77
C VAL A 59 13.41 12.47 -1.66
N PHE A 60 14.23 13.17 -0.88
CA PHE A 60 13.74 13.91 0.30
C PHE A 60 13.36 15.35 0.00
N ILE A 61 14.09 16.04 -0.88
CA ILE A 61 13.85 17.47 -1.13
C ILE A 61 12.85 17.66 -2.27
N GLN A 62 13.00 16.90 -3.34
CA GLN A 62 12.13 17.02 -4.52
C GLN A 62 10.91 16.10 -4.46
N ASN A 63 10.80 15.25 -3.42
CA ASN A 63 9.70 14.29 -3.23
C ASN A 63 9.45 13.45 -4.50
N GLU A 64 10.54 12.97 -5.13
CA GLU A 64 10.50 12.30 -6.43
C GLU A 64 9.53 11.11 -6.47
N LEU A 65 9.47 10.33 -5.39
CA LEU A 65 8.56 9.18 -5.31
C LEU A 65 7.14 9.55 -4.88
N GLY A 66 6.91 10.76 -4.36
CA GLY A 66 5.59 11.24 -3.95
C GLY A 66 4.89 12.14 -4.97
N GLY A 67 5.44 12.29 -6.18
CA GLY A 67 4.89 13.11 -7.27
C GLY A 67 5.56 14.49 -7.44
N GLY A 68 6.39 14.90 -6.48
CA GLY A 68 7.13 16.16 -6.51
C GLY A 68 6.24 17.41 -6.72
N ALA A 69 6.83 18.45 -7.32
CA ALA A 69 6.11 19.70 -7.62
C ALA A 69 5.17 19.61 -8.83
N SER A 70 5.29 18.55 -9.64
CA SER A 70 4.47 18.34 -10.85
C SER A 70 3.03 17.92 -10.55
N ASP A 71 2.77 17.39 -9.36
CA ASP A 71 1.45 16.91 -8.96
C ASP A 71 1.24 17.19 -7.47
N PRO A 72 1.07 18.48 -7.08
CA PRO A 72 0.99 18.87 -5.68
C PRO A 72 -0.30 18.38 -5.01
N GLN A 73 -0.23 18.22 -3.68
CA GLN A 73 -1.43 18.05 -2.87
C GLN A 73 -1.93 19.43 -2.39
N THR A 74 -3.25 19.58 -2.31
CA THR A 74 -3.87 20.76 -1.71
C THR A 74 -4.46 20.41 -0.35
N PHE A 75 -4.39 21.34 0.60
CA PHE A 75 -4.91 21.16 1.96
C PHE A 75 -5.66 22.39 2.45
N ARG A 76 -6.67 22.16 3.31
CA ARG A 76 -7.42 23.19 4.05
C ARG A 76 -7.67 22.70 5.48
N HIS A 77 -7.73 23.61 6.45
CA HIS A 77 -7.96 23.25 7.86
C HIS A 77 -9.46 23.16 8.19
N SER A 78 -10.31 23.81 7.41
CA SER A 78 -11.76 23.81 7.61
C SER A 78 -12.51 23.79 6.27
N ASP A 79 -13.78 23.40 6.30
CA ASP A 79 -14.63 23.38 5.09
C ASP A 79 -14.92 24.78 4.53
N SER A 80 -14.78 25.83 5.35
CA SER A 80 -14.93 27.22 4.92
C SER A 80 -13.70 27.78 4.21
N GLU A 81 -12.56 27.09 4.26
CA GLU A 81 -11.31 27.55 3.66
C GLU A 81 -11.15 27.09 2.22
N THR A 82 -10.48 27.90 1.40
CA THR A 82 -9.98 27.47 0.11
C THR A 82 -8.72 26.64 0.31
N ALA A 83 -8.68 25.44 -0.25
CA ALA A 83 -7.49 24.60 -0.18
C ALA A 83 -6.31 25.25 -0.91
N SER A 84 -5.13 25.19 -0.29
CA SER A 84 -3.90 25.73 -0.84
C SER A 84 -2.90 24.62 -1.13
N VAL A 85 -2.02 24.84 -2.11
CA VAL A 85 -0.96 23.89 -2.47
C VAL A 85 0.01 23.75 -1.31
N GLN A 86 0.26 22.50 -0.89
CA GLN A 86 1.19 22.16 0.17
C GLN A 86 2.27 21.21 -0.39
N LEU A 87 3.50 21.72 -0.53
CA LEU A 87 4.61 20.99 -1.16
C LEU A 87 5.55 20.31 -0.16
N ASN A 88 5.82 20.94 0.98
CA ASN A 88 6.84 20.45 1.91
C ASN A 88 6.50 20.72 3.39
N PRO A 89 6.21 19.68 4.20
CA PRO A 89 5.85 18.33 3.73
C PRO A 89 4.50 18.37 2.99
N PRO A 90 4.24 17.47 2.03
CA PRO A 90 2.90 17.34 1.44
C PRO A 90 1.87 16.97 2.51
N ALA A 91 0.59 17.21 2.23
CA ALA A 91 -0.50 16.97 3.17
C ALA A 91 -0.57 15.50 3.64
N ALA A 92 -0.30 14.55 2.75
CA ALA A 92 -0.16 13.13 3.05
C ALA A 92 1.08 12.54 2.37
N LEU A 93 1.81 11.69 3.09
CA LEU A 93 3.00 11.01 2.60
C LEU A 93 2.66 9.64 2.03
N TYR A 94 2.73 9.50 0.70
CA TYR A 94 2.58 8.23 0.00
C TYR A 94 3.38 8.24 -1.30
N ALA A 95 3.76 7.06 -1.81
CA ALA A 95 4.43 6.99 -3.12
C ALA A 95 3.42 6.91 -4.27
N ARG A 96 3.83 7.49 -5.40
CA ARG A 96 3.15 7.50 -6.69
C ARG A 96 4.05 6.80 -7.70
N SER A 97 3.90 5.48 -7.79
CA SER A 97 4.66 4.62 -8.69
C SER A 97 4.04 3.23 -8.68
N VAL A 98 4.31 2.43 -9.70
CA VAL A 98 3.94 1.02 -9.66
C VAL A 98 4.53 0.33 -8.43
N GLY A 99 3.67 -0.27 -7.60
CA GLY A 99 3.99 -0.83 -6.29
C GLY A 99 3.61 0.07 -5.10
N GLY A 100 3.25 1.33 -5.35
CA GLY A 100 2.83 2.32 -4.37
C GLY A 100 3.77 2.46 -3.18
N SER A 101 3.23 2.73 -2.00
CA SER A 101 4.05 2.95 -0.80
C SER A 101 4.89 1.76 -0.33
N SER A 102 4.63 0.55 -0.86
CA SER A 102 5.50 -0.60 -0.60
C SER A 102 6.89 -0.43 -1.26
N THR A 103 7.05 0.43 -2.27
CA THR A 103 8.36 0.73 -2.85
C THR A 103 9.19 1.66 -1.96
N HIS A 104 8.57 2.61 -1.27
CA HIS A 104 9.28 3.64 -0.49
C HIS A 104 9.36 3.37 1.02
N TYR A 105 8.50 2.53 1.59
CA TYR A 105 8.48 2.28 3.04
C TYR A 105 9.82 1.75 3.62
N SER A 106 9.95 1.68 4.94
CA SER A 106 11.16 1.20 5.62
C SER A 106 11.28 -0.33 5.72
N GLY A 107 10.30 -1.08 5.20
CA GLY A 107 10.24 -2.53 5.32
C GLY A 107 9.85 -3.06 6.71
N ASN A 108 9.46 -2.21 7.68
CA ASN A 108 8.90 -2.70 8.95
C ASN A 108 7.63 -3.52 8.68
N PHE A 109 7.53 -4.72 9.26
CA PHE A 109 6.48 -5.67 8.92
C PHE A 109 5.93 -6.40 10.16
N TRP A 110 5.35 -5.62 11.06
CA TRP A 110 4.71 -6.13 12.28
C TRP A 110 3.31 -6.68 11.99
N ARG A 111 2.91 -7.72 12.72
CA ARG A 111 1.52 -8.20 12.76
C ARG A 111 0.77 -7.45 13.86
N LEU A 112 -0.53 -7.21 13.67
CA LEU A 112 -1.42 -6.93 14.80
C LEU A 112 -1.43 -8.11 15.77
N ARG A 113 -1.71 -7.86 17.04
CA ARG A 113 -1.81 -8.85 18.11
C ARG A 113 -3.28 -9.22 18.35
N PRO A 114 -3.57 -10.40 18.95
CA PRO A 114 -4.94 -10.79 19.31
C PRO A 114 -5.73 -9.74 20.11
N VAL A 115 -5.05 -8.95 20.94
CA VAL A 115 -5.68 -7.87 21.71
C VAL A 115 -6.15 -6.71 20.81
N ASP A 116 -5.41 -6.41 19.75
CA ASP A 116 -5.67 -5.28 18.85
C ASP A 116 -6.98 -5.49 18.03
N PHE A 117 -7.50 -6.73 17.96
CA PHE A 117 -8.77 -7.05 17.30
C PHE A 117 -9.99 -6.82 18.19
N LYS A 118 -9.81 -6.65 19.50
CA LYS A 118 -10.87 -6.59 20.50
C LYS A 118 -10.71 -5.47 21.52
N GLU A 119 -10.07 -4.37 21.13
CA GLU A 119 -9.74 -3.28 22.05
C GLU A 119 -10.99 -2.58 22.59
N HIS A 120 -12.06 -2.48 21.81
CA HIS A 120 -13.32 -1.86 22.26
C HIS A 120 -14.00 -2.73 23.32
N SER A 121 -14.10 -4.05 23.13
CA SER A 121 -14.61 -4.94 24.18
C SER A 121 -13.81 -4.88 25.48
N LEU A 122 -12.52 -4.54 25.41
CA LEU A 122 -11.62 -4.49 26.58
C LEU A 122 -11.61 -3.14 27.28
N LEU A 123 -11.66 -2.05 26.53
CA LEU A 123 -11.48 -0.68 27.05
C LEU A 123 -12.81 0.09 27.16
N GLY A 124 -13.87 -0.40 26.52
CA GLY A 124 -15.17 0.25 26.46
C GLY A 124 -15.23 1.40 25.46
N ASP A 125 -16.34 2.12 25.47
CA ASP A 125 -16.58 3.24 24.58
C ASP A 125 -15.62 4.41 24.84
N ILE A 126 -15.12 5.01 23.77
CA ILE A 126 -14.39 6.28 23.81
C ILE A 126 -15.27 7.35 23.16
N PRO A 127 -15.84 8.30 23.95
CA PRO A 127 -16.75 9.31 23.43
C PRO A 127 -16.17 10.09 22.24
N GLY A 128 -16.98 10.28 21.19
CA GLY A 128 -16.59 11.03 20.00
C GLY A 128 -15.74 10.27 18.98
N THR A 129 -15.55 8.96 19.15
CA THR A 129 -14.76 8.12 18.23
C THR A 129 -15.63 7.07 17.53
N GLY A 130 -15.08 6.45 16.48
CA GLY A 130 -15.64 5.23 15.85
C GLY A 130 -15.01 3.95 16.40
N PHE A 131 -14.54 3.99 17.65
CA PHE A 131 -13.81 2.90 18.27
C PHE A 131 -14.70 1.67 18.39
N ALA A 132 -14.29 0.57 17.75
CA ALA A 132 -15.04 -0.66 17.65
C ALA A 132 -14.07 -1.84 17.52
N ASP A 133 -14.54 -3.04 17.88
CA ASP A 133 -13.82 -4.26 17.61
C ASP A 133 -13.80 -4.57 16.11
N TRP A 134 -12.76 -5.25 15.67
CA TRP A 134 -12.71 -5.76 14.32
C TRP A 134 -13.76 -6.86 14.15
N PRO A 135 -14.44 -6.95 12.99
CA PRO A 135 -15.42 -8.00 12.71
C PRO A 135 -14.76 -9.35 12.36
N VAL A 136 -13.45 -9.49 12.62
CA VAL A 136 -12.62 -10.68 12.40
C VAL A 136 -11.67 -10.84 13.57
N THR A 137 -11.17 -12.05 13.78
CA THR A 137 -10.21 -12.37 14.85
C THR A 137 -8.77 -12.45 14.33
N TYR A 138 -7.80 -12.42 15.25
CA TYR A 138 -6.41 -12.70 14.89
C TYR A 138 -6.25 -14.10 14.31
N GLU A 139 -6.95 -15.08 14.86
CA GLU A 139 -6.91 -16.48 14.45
C GLU A 139 -7.40 -16.66 13.01
N GLU A 140 -8.42 -15.90 12.58
CA GLU A 140 -8.87 -15.86 11.19
C GLU A 140 -7.84 -15.20 10.26
N MET A 141 -7.11 -14.20 10.75
CA MET A 141 -6.11 -13.46 9.98
C MET A 141 -4.72 -14.12 9.96
N GLU A 142 -4.40 -14.98 10.94
CA GLU A 142 -3.08 -15.60 11.12
C GLU A 142 -2.61 -16.35 9.86
N PRO A 143 -3.44 -17.16 9.17
CA PRO A 143 -3.02 -17.83 7.95
C PRO A 143 -2.62 -16.85 6.84
N TYR A 144 -3.29 -15.71 6.74
CA TYR A 144 -2.98 -14.67 5.75
C TYR A 144 -1.69 -13.93 6.12
N TYR A 145 -1.48 -13.63 7.40
CA TYR A 145 -0.20 -13.09 7.87
C TYR A 145 0.97 -14.04 7.58
N THR A 146 0.79 -15.34 7.85
CA THR A 146 1.82 -16.35 7.56
C THR A 146 2.06 -16.50 6.07
N ARG A 147 1.00 -16.48 5.24
CA ARG A 147 1.11 -16.52 3.79
C ARG A 147 1.93 -15.34 3.27
N VAL A 148 1.55 -14.10 3.61
CA VAL A 148 2.25 -12.92 3.10
C VAL A 148 3.70 -12.85 3.58
N ASP A 149 3.98 -13.25 4.84
CA ASP A 149 5.34 -13.29 5.37
C ASP A 149 6.27 -14.12 4.47
N TRP A 150 5.81 -15.30 4.05
CA TRP A 150 6.55 -16.22 3.21
C TRP A 150 6.58 -15.81 1.73
N GLU A 151 5.54 -15.19 1.21
CA GLU A 151 5.52 -14.73 -0.18
C GLU A 151 6.49 -13.57 -0.40
N ILE A 152 6.52 -12.61 0.53
CA ILE A 152 7.39 -11.43 0.42
C ILE A 152 8.76 -11.63 1.07
N GLY A 153 8.97 -12.70 1.84
CA GLY A 153 10.23 -12.96 2.52
C GLY A 153 10.48 -11.99 3.69
N VAL A 154 9.75 -12.17 4.78
CA VAL A 154 9.98 -11.40 6.02
C VAL A 154 11.13 -12.00 6.83
N SER A 155 12.19 -11.23 7.03
CA SER A 155 13.24 -11.56 8.00
C SER A 155 12.80 -11.21 9.41
N GLY A 156 13.04 -12.10 10.38
CA GLY A 156 12.64 -11.85 11.77
C GLY A 156 13.08 -12.93 12.73
N ALA A 157 12.86 -12.68 14.01
CA ALA A 157 13.04 -13.65 15.10
C ALA A 157 11.84 -13.53 16.05
N PRO A 158 11.34 -14.63 16.63
CA PRO A 158 10.25 -14.57 17.58
C PRO A 158 10.67 -13.77 18.82
N GLY A 159 9.78 -12.91 19.29
CA GLY A 159 9.94 -12.18 20.53
C GLY A 159 8.86 -12.49 21.57
N PRO A 160 9.04 -12.07 22.83
CA PRO A 160 8.12 -12.43 23.92
C PRO A 160 6.72 -11.82 23.77
N PHE A 161 6.57 -10.81 22.92
CA PHE A 161 5.29 -10.12 22.67
C PHE A 161 4.79 -10.33 21.23
N ASP A 162 5.46 -11.20 20.45
CA ASP A 162 5.00 -11.53 19.11
C ASP A 162 3.70 -12.34 19.20
N PRO A 163 2.73 -12.07 18.31
CA PRO A 163 1.51 -12.86 18.28
C PRO A 163 1.77 -14.28 17.74
N PRO A 164 0.88 -15.25 18.02
CA PRO A 164 1.06 -16.65 17.61
C PRO A 164 1.28 -16.80 16.10
N ARG A 165 2.20 -17.68 15.70
CA ARG A 165 2.50 -17.95 14.28
C ARG A 165 2.37 -19.45 14.02
N SER A 166 1.62 -19.84 12.99
CA SER A 166 1.52 -21.23 12.54
C SER A 166 2.81 -21.72 11.87
N ARG A 167 3.61 -20.80 11.33
CA ARG A 167 4.91 -21.07 10.71
C ARG A 167 5.94 -20.03 11.18
N PRO A 168 7.22 -20.42 11.38
CA PRO A 168 8.27 -19.45 11.69
C PRO A 168 8.46 -18.42 10.57
N TYR A 169 9.17 -17.34 10.88
CA TYR A 169 9.66 -16.40 9.87
C TYR A 169 10.40 -17.16 8.75
N PRO A 170 10.23 -16.76 7.47
CA PRO A 170 10.90 -17.42 6.35
C PRO A 170 12.42 -17.30 6.40
N MET A 171 12.95 -16.26 7.06
CA MET A 171 14.39 -16.00 7.13
C MET A 171 14.79 -15.47 8.50
N PRO A 172 16.08 -15.67 8.89
CA PRO A 172 16.61 -15.08 10.13
C PRO A 172 16.57 -13.55 10.10
N PRO A 173 16.64 -12.87 11.25
CA PRO A 173 16.64 -11.41 11.29
C PRO A 173 17.85 -10.82 10.55
N LEU A 174 17.70 -9.60 10.03
CA LEU A 174 18.84 -8.85 9.49
C LEU A 174 19.92 -8.62 10.56
N PRO A 175 21.19 -8.45 10.15
CA PRO A 175 22.27 -8.09 11.06
C PRO A 175 21.94 -6.84 11.88
N ARG A 176 22.20 -6.92 13.19
CA ARG A 176 21.98 -5.80 14.11
C ARG A 176 23.03 -4.72 13.86
N LYS A 177 22.59 -3.51 13.53
CA LYS A 177 23.47 -2.33 13.38
C LYS A 177 24.09 -1.91 14.72
N SER A 178 25.20 -1.19 14.70
CA SER A 178 25.94 -0.71 15.89
C SER A 178 25.04 0.05 16.87
N SER A 179 24.18 0.95 16.38
CA SER A 179 23.19 1.65 17.21
C SER A 179 22.24 0.69 17.92
N GLY A 180 21.77 -0.36 17.24
CA GLY A 180 20.92 -1.40 17.81
C GLY A 180 21.59 -2.24 18.89
N VAL A 181 22.92 -2.35 18.88
CA VAL A 181 23.71 -3.00 19.96
C VAL A 181 23.78 -2.09 21.19
N LEU A 182 24.02 -0.79 20.98
CA LEU A 182 24.02 0.19 22.07
C LEU A 182 22.64 0.31 22.73
N PHE A 183 21.57 0.35 21.93
CA PHE A 183 20.19 0.35 22.41
C PHE A 183 19.87 -0.89 23.24
N ASP A 184 20.22 -2.09 22.77
CA ASP A 184 19.99 -3.33 23.53
C ASP A 184 20.74 -3.34 24.86
N LYS A 185 22.01 -2.89 24.87
CA LYS A 185 22.80 -2.78 26.10
C LYS A 185 22.17 -1.79 27.09
N GLY A 186 21.69 -0.64 26.61
CA GLY A 186 21.01 0.37 27.43
C GLY A 186 19.68 -0.15 28.00
N ALA A 187 18.83 -0.70 27.14
CA ALA A 187 17.54 -1.28 27.51
C ALA A 187 17.69 -2.36 28.59
N LYS A 188 18.64 -3.29 28.42
CA LYS A 188 18.92 -4.35 29.40
C LYS A 188 19.32 -3.81 30.78
N LYS A 189 20.07 -2.69 30.84
CA LYS A 189 20.46 -2.09 32.12
C LYS A 189 19.28 -1.53 32.92
N ILE A 190 18.19 -1.16 32.24
CA ILE A 190 16.97 -0.64 32.86
C ILE A 190 15.83 -1.67 32.87
N GLY A 191 16.15 -2.96 32.65
CA GLY A 191 15.17 -4.05 32.72
C GLY A 191 14.22 -4.16 31.51
N LEU A 192 14.50 -3.47 30.41
CA LEU A 192 13.70 -3.57 29.18
C LEU A 192 14.20 -4.69 28.26
N THR A 193 13.25 -5.35 27.60
CA THR A 193 13.53 -6.40 26.60
C THR A 193 13.53 -5.79 25.20
N THR A 194 14.55 -6.08 24.39
CA THR A 194 14.57 -5.70 22.97
C THR A 194 14.39 -6.93 22.08
N GLN A 195 13.76 -6.72 20.92
CA GLN A 195 13.62 -7.75 19.90
C GLN A 195 14.01 -7.17 18.53
N PRO A 196 14.63 -7.97 17.64
CA PRO A 196 14.82 -7.57 16.25
C PRO A 196 13.46 -7.27 15.62
N ALA A 197 13.33 -6.11 14.97
CA ALA A 197 12.10 -5.80 14.24
C ALA A 197 11.98 -6.72 13.01
N PRO A 198 10.81 -7.33 12.74
CA PRO A 198 10.58 -8.06 11.51
C PRO A 198 10.61 -7.09 10.33
N LYS A 199 11.33 -7.49 9.28
CA LYS A 199 11.51 -6.69 8.08
C LYS A 199 11.10 -7.48 6.85
N ALA A 200 10.30 -6.88 5.97
CA ALA A 200 10.09 -7.32 4.60
C ALA A 200 11.33 -6.98 3.74
N ILE A 201 12.47 -7.51 4.16
CA ILE A 201 13.79 -7.36 3.55
C ILE A 201 14.46 -8.72 3.63
N LEU A 202 14.98 -9.18 2.49
CA LEU A 202 15.60 -10.49 2.38
C LEU A 202 16.96 -10.52 3.09
N SER A 203 17.09 -11.30 4.17
CA SER A 203 18.39 -11.55 4.85
C SER A 203 19.17 -12.72 4.22
N ALA A 204 18.51 -13.52 3.40
CA ALA A 204 19.08 -14.57 2.56
C ALA A 204 18.33 -14.59 1.20
N PRO A 205 18.87 -15.20 0.14
CA PRO A 205 18.12 -15.36 -1.11
C PRO A 205 16.80 -16.08 -0.89
N HIS A 206 15.71 -15.57 -1.47
CA HIS A 206 14.36 -16.08 -1.24
C HIS A 206 13.46 -15.83 -2.46
N ASN A 207 12.68 -16.84 -2.86
CA ASN A 207 11.78 -16.78 -4.02
C ASN A 207 12.43 -16.18 -5.29
N GLY A 208 13.67 -16.60 -5.59
CA GLY A 208 14.40 -16.13 -6.78
C GLY A 208 14.98 -14.71 -6.68
N ARG A 209 14.83 -14.01 -5.55
CA ARG A 209 15.42 -12.68 -5.31
C ARG A 209 16.67 -12.79 -4.43
N ALA A 210 17.66 -11.93 -4.71
CA ALA A 210 18.91 -11.88 -3.96
C ALA A 210 18.74 -11.26 -2.56
N ALA A 211 19.64 -11.59 -1.65
CA ALA A 211 19.68 -11.01 -0.31
C ALA A 211 20.04 -9.51 -0.34
N CYS A 212 19.70 -8.81 0.74
CA CYS A 212 20.03 -7.40 0.92
C CYS A 212 21.54 -7.15 0.91
N ILE A 213 21.97 -6.14 0.14
CA ILE A 213 23.37 -5.69 0.09
C ILE A 213 23.74 -4.70 1.20
N HIS A 214 22.79 -4.39 2.10
CA HIS A 214 22.97 -3.50 3.24
C HIS A 214 23.38 -2.04 2.90
N CYS A 215 22.90 -1.49 1.77
CA CYS A 215 23.26 -0.14 1.31
C CYS A 215 22.85 1.01 2.25
N GLY A 216 21.86 0.80 3.12
CA GLY A 216 21.39 1.79 4.09
C GLY A 216 20.21 2.65 3.64
N PHE A 217 19.84 2.63 2.36
CA PHE A 217 18.78 3.45 1.76
C PHE A 217 17.45 2.69 1.66
N CYS A 218 16.79 2.47 2.80
CA CYS A 218 15.50 1.75 2.84
C CYS A 218 14.29 2.68 2.97
N LEU A 219 14.30 3.57 3.97
CA LEU A 219 13.20 4.51 4.23
C LEU A 219 13.18 5.59 3.16
N ALA A 220 12.03 5.83 2.56
CA ALA A 220 11.77 6.76 1.45
C ALA A 220 12.39 6.38 0.09
N PHE A 221 13.41 5.50 0.05
CA PHE A 221 14.05 5.07 -1.20
C PHE A 221 13.41 3.79 -1.76
N GLY A 222 13.33 3.69 -3.08
CA GLY A 222 13.14 2.40 -3.75
C GLY A 222 14.40 1.53 -3.65
N CYS A 223 14.24 0.21 -3.66
CA CYS A 223 15.38 -0.70 -3.53
C CYS A 223 15.97 -1.08 -4.89
N GLU A 224 17.22 -0.69 -5.11
CA GLU A 224 17.94 -0.89 -6.38
C GLU A 224 18.25 -2.36 -6.71
N VAL A 225 18.28 -3.23 -5.69
CA VAL A 225 18.55 -4.67 -5.85
C VAL A 225 17.32 -5.56 -5.62
N GLY A 226 16.14 -4.98 -5.38
CA GLY A 226 14.89 -5.73 -5.16
C GLY A 226 14.82 -6.58 -3.88
N ALA A 227 15.76 -6.39 -2.94
CA ALA A 227 15.83 -7.12 -1.68
C ALA A 227 14.89 -6.58 -0.59
N LYS A 228 14.55 -5.29 -0.61
CA LYS A 228 13.41 -4.77 0.16
C LYS A 228 12.15 -5.04 -0.64
N SER A 229 11.25 -5.82 -0.07
CA SER A 229 10.07 -6.31 -0.77
C SER A 229 9.08 -5.20 -1.04
N SER A 230 8.39 -5.31 -2.17
CA SER A 230 7.31 -4.44 -2.60
C SER A 230 6.51 -5.21 -3.63
N THR A 231 5.25 -4.85 -3.84
CA THR A 231 4.45 -5.51 -4.89
C THR A 231 5.08 -5.36 -6.27
N LEU A 232 5.87 -4.31 -6.50
CA LEU A 232 6.66 -4.09 -7.72
C LEU A 232 7.62 -5.24 -8.05
N VAL A 233 8.24 -5.86 -7.04
CA VAL A 233 9.25 -6.93 -7.24
C VAL A 233 8.74 -8.31 -6.80
N THR A 234 7.53 -8.41 -6.25
CA THR A 234 6.91 -9.68 -5.85
C THR A 234 5.66 -9.98 -6.67
N MET A 235 4.53 -9.37 -6.31
CA MET A 235 3.21 -9.79 -6.78
C MET A 235 2.93 -9.36 -8.22
N ILE A 236 3.35 -8.16 -8.61
CA ILE A 236 3.05 -7.60 -9.92
C ILE A 236 3.73 -8.40 -11.04
N PRO A 237 5.02 -8.75 -10.97
CA PRO A 237 5.64 -9.62 -11.97
C PRO A 237 4.94 -10.97 -12.11
N GLU A 238 4.49 -11.58 -11.01
CA GLU A 238 3.71 -12.82 -11.03
C GLU A 238 2.35 -12.62 -11.71
N ALA A 239 1.66 -11.50 -11.46
CA ALA A 239 0.41 -11.16 -12.11
C ALA A 239 0.57 -10.96 -13.62
N GLU A 240 1.56 -10.18 -14.06
CA GLU A 240 1.85 -9.93 -15.48
C GLU A 240 2.22 -11.22 -16.22
N ALA A 241 2.98 -12.11 -15.57
CA ALA A 241 3.43 -13.37 -16.17
C ALA A 241 2.27 -14.31 -16.55
N THR A 242 1.08 -14.14 -15.97
CA THR A 242 -0.12 -14.89 -16.35
C THR A 242 -0.65 -14.52 -17.74
N GLY A 243 -0.27 -13.35 -18.29
CA GLY A 243 -0.87 -12.77 -19.49
C GLY A 243 -2.30 -12.25 -19.29
N ARG A 244 -2.76 -12.11 -18.04
CA ARG A 244 -4.13 -11.66 -17.69
C ARG A 244 -4.19 -10.38 -16.88
N CYS A 245 -3.05 -9.79 -16.56
CA CYS A 245 -2.96 -8.54 -15.82
C CYS A 245 -2.22 -7.48 -16.65
N GLU A 246 -2.88 -6.35 -16.88
CA GLU A 246 -2.27 -5.14 -17.44
C GLU A 246 -2.01 -4.14 -16.32
N ILE A 247 -0.76 -3.71 -16.14
CA ILE A 247 -0.44 -2.53 -15.31
C ILE A 247 -0.41 -1.30 -16.21
N ARG A 248 -1.41 -0.44 -16.08
CA ARG A 248 -1.51 0.83 -16.80
C ARG A 248 -1.02 1.96 -15.89
N ALA A 249 0.28 2.22 -15.97
CA ALA A 249 0.93 3.33 -15.27
C ALA A 249 0.52 4.69 -15.86
N ASP A 250 0.87 5.76 -15.14
CA ASP A 250 0.55 7.14 -15.51
C ASP A 250 -0.94 7.34 -15.85
N SER A 251 -1.80 6.71 -15.05
CA SER A 251 -3.26 6.66 -15.20
C SER A 251 -3.95 7.09 -13.90
N THR A 252 -4.32 8.37 -13.82
CA THR A 252 -4.93 8.95 -12.62
C THR A 252 -6.43 8.83 -12.68
N VAL A 253 -7.01 7.98 -11.82
CA VAL A 253 -8.46 7.79 -11.74
C VAL A 253 -9.15 9.04 -11.19
N ALA A 254 -10.18 9.50 -11.89
CA ALA A 254 -10.89 10.72 -11.58
C ALA A 254 -12.32 10.46 -11.09
N ARG A 255 -13.00 9.42 -11.60
CA ARG A 255 -14.41 9.15 -11.29
C ARG A 255 -14.78 7.69 -11.50
N LEU A 256 -15.67 7.18 -10.67
CA LEU A 256 -16.37 5.91 -10.85
C LEU A 256 -17.79 6.15 -11.39
N VAL A 257 -18.18 5.42 -12.44
CA VAL A 257 -19.49 5.56 -13.07
C VAL A 257 -20.36 4.35 -12.74
N THR A 258 -21.54 4.60 -12.19
CA THR A 258 -22.54 3.56 -11.88
C THR A 258 -23.54 3.39 -13.02
N ASN A 259 -24.02 2.16 -13.19
CA ASN A 259 -25.15 1.87 -14.06
C ASN A 259 -26.49 2.16 -13.36
N SER A 260 -27.61 1.96 -14.06
CA SER A 260 -28.96 2.18 -13.52
C SER A 260 -29.31 1.31 -12.31
N GLY A 261 -28.58 0.21 -12.09
CA GLY A 261 -28.71 -0.65 -10.91
C GLY A 261 -27.84 -0.23 -9.73
N GLY A 262 -27.14 0.90 -9.82
CA GLY A 262 -26.25 1.42 -8.77
C GLY A 262 -24.91 0.70 -8.65
N ARG A 263 -24.58 -0.22 -9.57
CA ARG A 263 -23.27 -0.89 -9.61
C ARG A 263 -22.28 -0.09 -10.43
N VAL A 264 -21.05 0.04 -9.95
CA VAL A 264 -19.94 0.61 -10.75
C VAL A 264 -19.73 -0.26 -11.98
N SER A 265 -19.66 0.37 -13.15
CA SER A 265 -19.54 -0.29 -14.45
C SER A 265 -18.37 0.23 -15.29
N GLU A 266 -17.87 1.43 -14.95
CA GLU A 266 -16.81 2.08 -15.70
C GLU A 266 -15.96 2.97 -14.78
N VAL A 267 -14.65 2.99 -15.05
CA VAL A 267 -13.66 3.81 -14.33
C VAL A 267 -13.11 4.85 -15.29
N VAL A 268 -13.31 6.13 -14.97
CA VAL A 268 -12.81 7.27 -15.75
C VAL A 268 -11.48 7.72 -15.17
N TYR A 269 -10.48 7.91 -16.03
CA TYR A 269 -9.12 8.28 -15.63
C TYR A 269 -8.47 9.20 -16.68
N TYR A 270 -7.46 9.96 -16.26
CA TYR A 270 -6.61 10.74 -17.16
C TYR A 270 -5.34 9.95 -17.45
N ASP A 271 -4.99 9.81 -18.73
CA ASP A 271 -3.71 9.22 -19.14
C ASP A 271 -2.55 10.22 -18.99
N LYS A 272 -1.31 9.77 -19.25
CA LYS A 272 -0.10 10.60 -19.17
C LYS A 272 -0.12 11.89 -20.00
N THR A 273 -1.00 11.99 -20.99
CA THR A 273 -1.16 13.19 -21.83
C THR A 273 -2.21 14.15 -21.29
N GLY A 274 -2.89 13.78 -20.20
CA GLY A 274 -4.03 14.50 -19.64
C GLY A 274 -5.35 14.22 -20.38
N GLN A 275 -5.38 13.26 -21.31
CA GLN A 275 -6.61 12.92 -22.02
C GLN A 275 -7.49 12.02 -21.14
N GLU A 276 -8.77 12.38 -21.04
CA GLU A 276 -9.77 11.56 -20.37
C GLU A 276 -9.98 10.25 -21.13
N ARG A 277 -9.93 9.14 -20.40
CA ARG A 277 -10.15 7.77 -20.84
C ARG A 277 -11.13 7.10 -19.91
N SER A 278 -11.62 5.95 -20.34
CA SER A 278 -12.42 5.08 -19.49
C SER A 278 -12.10 3.61 -19.70
N GLN A 279 -12.37 2.80 -18.68
CA GLN A 279 -12.26 1.35 -18.71
C GLN A 279 -13.51 0.73 -18.12
N LYS A 280 -14.22 -0.08 -18.90
CA LYS A 280 -15.37 -0.87 -18.43
C LYS A 280 -14.90 -2.05 -17.60
N ALA A 281 -15.64 -2.37 -16.54
CA ALA A 281 -15.33 -3.48 -15.65
C ALA A 281 -16.59 -4.10 -15.03
N LYS A 282 -16.56 -5.42 -14.80
CA LYS A 282 -17.61 -6.12 -14.06
C LYS A 282 -17.60 -5.78 -12.56
N ALA A 283 -16.40 -5.51 -12.03
CA ALA A 283 -16.19 -5.04 -10.66
C ALA A 283 -14.98 -4.11 -10.57
N VAL A 284 -15.00 -3.21 -9.60
CA VAL A 284 -13.91 -2.26 -9.33
C VAL A 284 -13.43 -2.42 -7.90
N ILE A 285 -12.11 -2.48 -7.71
CA ILE A 285 -11.48 -2.58 -6.40
C ILE A 285 -10.69 -1.31 -6.14
N LEU A 286 -10.98 -0.64 -5.03
CA LEU A 286 -10.26 0.55 -4.60
C LEU A 286 -9.08 0.16 -3.70
N ALA A 287 -7.87 0.46 -4.16
CA ALA A 287 -6.61 0.24 -3.46
C ALA A 287 -5.72 1.50 -3.52
N ALA A 288 -6.34 2.68 -3.53
CA ALA A 288 -5.68 3.95 -3.84
C ALA A 288 -4.87 4.53 -2.67
N ASN A 289 -5.02 4.00 -1.45
CA ASN A 289 -4.53 4.46 -0.12
C ASN A 289 -5.62 5.13 0.75
N GLY A 290 -5.30 5.37 2.03
CA GLY A 290 -6.24 5.87 3.04
C GLY A 290 -6.74 7.31 2.84
N VAL A 291 -6.10 8.08 1.95
CA VAL A 291 -6.50 9.45 1.60
C VAL A 291 -7.15 9.49 0.21
N GLU A 292 -6.57 8.80 -0.76
CA GLU A 292 -7.04 8.86 -2.16
C GLU A 292 -8.29 8.01 -2.40
N THR A 293 -8.49 6.93 -1.63
CA THR A 293 -9.73 6.14 -1.70
C THR A 293 -10.96 6.95 -1.29
N PRO A 294 -11.02 7.56 -0.09
CA PRO A 294 -12.17 8.39 0.27
C PRO A 294 -12.31 9.62 -0.64
N ARG A 295 -11.21 10.25 -1.06
CA ARG A 295 -11.26 11.35 -2.04
C ARG A 295 -11.95 10.91 -3.33
N LEU A 296 -11.56 9.76 -3.91
CA LEU A 296 -12.18 9.26 -5.13
C LEU A 296 -13.67 8.93 -4.95
N LEU A 297 -14.05 8.39 -3.80
CA LEU A 297 -15.46 8.12 -3.48
C LEU A 297 -16.28 9.42 -3.43
N PHE A 298 -15.74 10.49 -2.82
CA PHE A 298 -16.37 11.81 -2.84
C PHE A 298 -16.44 12.40 -4.26
N MET A 299 -15.37 12.32 -5.04
CA MET A 299 -15.34 12.81 -6.43
C MET A 299 -16.24 11.99 -7.38
N SER A 300 -16.75 10.84 -6.92
CA SER A 300 -17.68 9.99 -7.67
C SER A 300 -19.14 10.24 -7.26
N GLU A 301 -19.47 11.46 -6.81
CA GLU A 301 -20.84 11.91 -6.57
C GLU A 301 -21.69 11.83 -7.85
N SER A 302 -22.98 11.60 -7.66
CA SER A 302 -23.97 11.57 -8.75
C SER A 302 -25.36 11.86 -8.20
N ALA A 303 -26.36 12.00 -9.07
CA ALA A 303 -27.76 12.14 -8.62
C ALA A 303 -28.23 10.99 -7.71
N ALA A 304 -27.68 9.78 -7.87
CA ALA A 304 -27.99 8.63 -7.01
C ALA A 304 -27.13 8.58 -5.72
N HIS A 305 -26.01 9.32 -5.69
CA HIS A 305 -25.05 9.35 -4.60
C HIS A 305 -24.61 10.82 -4.35
N PRO A 306 -25.53 11.68 -3.86
CA PRO A 306 -25.28 13.12 -3.77
C PRO A 306 -24.16 13.49 -2.78
N ASP A 307 -23.89 12.62 -1.81
CA ASP A 307 -22.82 12.82 -0.80
C ASP A 307 -21.58 11.97 -1.08
N GLY A 308 -21.39 11.55 -2.33
CA GLY A 308 -20.31 10.65 -2.77
C GLY A 308 -20.71 9.17 -2.81
N LEU A 309 -20.04 8.41 -3.67
CA LEU A 309 -20.28 6.98 -3.83
C LEU A 309 -19.94 6.22 -2.54
N ALA A 310 -20.75 5.21 -2.21
CA ALA A 310 -20.59 4.37 -1.01
C ALA A 310 -20.66 5.12 0.34
N ASN A 311 -21.14 6.37 0.36
CA ASN A 311 -21.23 7.19 1.57
C ASN A 311 -22.61 7.18 2.26
N SER A 312 -23.44 6.15 2.05
CA SER A 312 -24.76 6.08 2.70
C SER A 312 -24.69 5.98 4.24
N SER A 313 -23.55 5.57 4.78
CA SER A 313 -23.29 5.55 6.22
C SER A 313 -22.83 6.91 6.78
N GLY A 314 -22.44 7.86 5.91
CA GLY A 314 -21.80 9.12 6.32
C GLY A 314 -20.37 8.95 6.85
N LEU A 315 -19.77 7.76 6.73
CA LEU A 315 -18.47 7.43 7.32
C LEU A 315 -17.29 7.57 6.34
N VAL A 316 -17.53 7.78 5.04
CA VAL A 316 -16.42 7.98 4.09
C VAL A 316 -15.59 9.19 4.53
N GLY A 317 -14.27 9.03 4.57
CA GLY A 317 -13.34 10.07 5.04
C GLY A 317 -13.36 10.34 6.55
N LYS A 318 -14.18 9.63 7.34
CA LYS A 318 -14.14 9.68 8.81
C LYS A 318 -13.15 8.65 9.36
N TYR A 319 -12.83 8.78 10.64
CA TYR A 319 -11.93 7.88 11.38
C TYR A 319 -10.53 7.75 10.76
N LEU A 320 -10.04 8.84 10.16
CA LEU A 320 -8.67 8.91 9.69
C LEU A 320 -7.72 8.74 10.88
N MET A 321 -6.89 7.70 10.82
CA MET A 321 -5.92 7.36 11.85
C MET A 321 -4.51 7.41 11.26
N PHE A 322 -3.57 7.89 12.07
CA PHE A 322 -2.16 7.95 11.75
C PHE A 322 -1.37 7.21 12.82
N ASN A 323 -0.27 6.57 12.43
CA ASN A 323 0.74 6.13 13.37
C ASN A 323 1.77 7.26 13.49
N ASP A 324 1.64 8.08 14.53
CA ASP A 324 2.60 9.16 14.78
C ASP A 324 3.85 8.64 15.51
N HIS A 325 4.98 9.28 15.24
CA HIS A 325 6.22 9.02 15.94
C HIS A 325 6.24 9.87 17.21
N SER A 326 6.04 9.27 18.38
CA SER A 326 6.39 9.95 19.63
C SER A 326 7.89 10.21 19.63
N VAL A 327 8.28 11.49 19.61
CA VAL A 327 9.66 11.96 19.71
C VAL A 327 10.25 11.63 21.08
#